data_AF-A0A0Q6UX68-F1
#
_entry.id   AF-A0A0Q6UX68-F1
#
_cell.length_a   1.000
_cell.length_b   1.000
_cell.length_c   1.000
_cell.angle_alpha   90.00
_cell.angle_beta   90.00
_cell.angle_gamma   90.00
#
_symmetry.space_group_name_H-M   'P 1'
#
loop_
_entity.id
_entity.type
_entity.pdbx_description
1 polymer ?
#
loop_
_entity_poly.entity_id
_entity_poly.type
_entity_poly.pdbx_seq_one_letter_code
_entity_poly.pdbx_strand_id
1 'polypeptide(L)'
;MRGRQGPLADRLLHNMADVTIADQASPPAKPGVITLARHGEPALSRQVRLNAPEYGAWWSRYEEGGLKAGQTPPDTLIQIAREADVIIASTRRRSIETARAVVGDRAFATDPTFIEAPLPPPPWPLWLRMSPKRLGFFARFWWWFFNNHGGQETRKQAEVRAGQAADLLIELSDAGQDVLVLAHGFFNWMIADALKARGLTKLVDEGHAYWSIKRFRRA
;
A
#
# COMPACT_ATOMS: atom_id res chain seq x y z
N MET A 1 -59.69 -14.80 -74.75
CA MET A 1 -60.11 -14.07 -73.52
C MET A 1 -58.87 -13.41 -72.90
N ARG A 2 -59.04 -12.16 -72.42
CA ARG A 2 -58.24 -11.33 -71.47
C ARG A 2 -57.01 -11.99 -70.80
N GLY A 3 -55.85 -11.38 -70.55
CA GLY A 3 -55.45 -9.98 -70.44
C GLY A 3 -54.64 -9.75 -69.13
N ARG A 4 -53.39 -9.26 -69.25
CA ARG A 4 -52.55 -8.43 -68.34
C ARG A 4 -52.17 -8.85 -66.88
N GLN A 5 -50.83 -8.78 -66.63
CA GLN A 5 -50.02 -8.14 -65.55
C GLN A 5 -50.53 -8.01 -64.08
N GLY A 6 -49.62 -8.15 -63.09
CA GLY A 6 -49.79 -8.20 -61.60
C GLY A 6 -50.34 -6.93 -60.91
N PRO A 7 -50.19 -6.67 -59.56
CA PRO A 7 -49.10 -7.05 -58.60
C PRO A 7 -49.48 -7.30 -57.09
N LEU A 8 -48.46 -7.53 -56.23
CA LEU A 8 -48.19 -7.12 -54.82
C LEU A 8 -49.13 -7.38 -53.60
N ALA A 9 -48.46 -7.75 -52.48
CA ALA A 9 -48.82 -7.69 -51.03
C ALA A 9 -49.84 -8.75 -50.54
N ASP A 10 -49.79 -9.33 -49.33
CA ASP A 10 -49.51 -8.71 -48.03
C ASP A 10 -49.17 -9.73 -46.92
N ARG A 11 -48.66 -9.19 -45.82
CA ARG A 11 -48.10 -9.82 -44.60
C ARG A 11 -49.06 -10.74 -43.84
N LEU A 12 -48.53 -11.88 -43.37
CA LEU A 12 -49.02 -12.57 -42.17
C LEU A 12 -47.95 -12.51 -41.08
N LEU A 13 -48.22 -11.64 -40.11
CA LEU A 13 -47.41 -11.33 -38.93
C LEU A 13 -47.42 -12.52 -37.95
N HIS A 14 -46.24 -13.08 -37.67
CA HIS A 14 -46.03 -13.89 -36.48
C HIS A 14 -45.69 -12.97 -35.30
N ASN A 15 -46.48 -13.13 -34.25
CA ASN A 15 -46.35 -12.49 -32.96
C ASN A 15 -45.29 -13.27 -32.15
N MET A 16 -44.14 -12.67 -31.87
CA MET A 16 -43.24 -13.14 -30.81
C MET A 16 -42.76 -11.93 -30.02
N ALA A 17 -43.29 -11.84 -28.81
CA ALA A 17 -42.90 -10.90 -27.79
C ALA A 17 -41.48 -11.18 -27.29
N ASP A 18 -40.80 -10.08 -26.94
CA ASP A 18 -39.67 -9.91 -26.02
C ASP A 18 -39.08 -11.14 -25.33
N VAL A 19 -37.75 -11.28 -25.43
CA VAL A 19 -36.85 -11.12 -24.27
C VAL A 19 -35.50 -10.56 -24.75
N THR A 20 -35.38 -9.25 -24.87
CA THR A 20 -34.07 -8.60 -24.76
C THR A 20 -33.70 -8.65 -23.29
N ILE A 21 -32.82 -9.58 -22.90
CA ILE A 21 -32.08 -9.47 -21.64
C ILE A 21 -31.17 -8.26 -21.81
N ALA A 22 -31.68 -7.10 -21.40
CA ALA A 22 -30.85 -5.95 -21.14
C ALA A 22 -29.90 -6.36 -20.01
N ASP A 23 -28.63 -6.53 -20.36
CA ASP A 23 -27.53 -6.59 -19.41
C ASP A 23 -27.57 -5.29 -18.61
N GLN A 24 -28.24 -5.32 -17.46
CA GLN A 24 -28.24 -4.25 -16.48
C GLN A 24 -26.84 -4.26 -15.85
N ALA A 25 -25.86 -3.73 -16.59
CA ALA A 25 -24.56 -3.42 -16.03
C ALA A 25 -24.81 -2.51 -14.83
N SER A 26 -24.53 -3.03 -13.63
CA SER A 26 -24.62 -2.25 -12.41
C SER A 26 -23.79 -0.97 -12.59
N PRO A 27 -24.25 0.19 -12.08
CA PRO A 27 -23.44 1.41 -12.15
C PRO A 27 -22.04 1.09 -11.59
N PRO A 28 -20.96 1.62 -12.23
CA PRO A 28 -19.62 1.32 -11.79
C PRO A 28 -19.50 1.64 -10.30
N ALA A 29 -19.10 0.65 -9.51
CA ALA A 29 -18.94 0.81 -8.09
C ALA A 29 -18.00 1.99 -7.83
N LYS A 30 -18.37 2.85 -6.89
CA LYS A 30 -17.51 3.97 -6.50
C LYS A 30 -16.15 3.39 -6.06
N PRO A 31 -15.01 3.92 -6.55
CA PRO A 31 -13.71 3.44 -6.13
C PRO A 31 -13.55 3.50 -4.60
N GLY A 32 -13.06 2.40 -4.03
CA GLY A 32 -12.79 2.28 -2.60
C GLY A 32 -11.60 3.14 -2.16
N VAL A 33 -11.37 3.21 -0.86
CA VAL A 33 -10.33 4.03 -0.24
C VAL A 33 -9.10 3.18 0.04
N ILE A 34 -7.94 3.64 -0.42
CA ILE A 34 -6.64 3.06 -0.10
C ILE A 34 -6.10 3.75 1.14
N THR A 35 -5.83 2.99 2.20
CA THR A 35 -5.23 3.47 3.45
C THR A 35 -3.86 2.85 3.66
N LEU A 36 -2.82 3.69 3.72
CA LEU A 36 -1.45 3.29 4.06
C LEU A 36 -1.18 3.64 5.52
N ALA A 37 -1.01 2.63 6.37
CA ALA A 37 -0.72 2.77 7.79
C ALA A 37 0.71 2.34 8.11
N ARG A 38 1.40 3.11 8.94
CA ARG A 38 2.72 2.72 9.45
C ARG A 38 2.56 1.80 10.66
N HIS A 39 3.39 0.75 10.74
CA HIS A 39 3.48 -0.11 11.91
C HIS A 39 3.64 0.65 13.24
N GLY A 40 3.27 0.02 14.35
CA GLY A 40 3.46 0.54 15.72
C GLY A 40 4.92 0.70 16.14
N GLU A 41 5.19 1.22 17.34
CA GLU A 41 6.58 1.39 17.81
C GLU A 41 7.28 0.02 17.95
N PRO A 42 8.46 -0.19 17.35
CA PRO A 42 9.20 -1.44 17.51
C PRO A 42 9.83 -1.60 18.90
N ALA A 43 10.02 -2.84 19.33
CA ALA A 43 10.58 -3.18 20.65
C ALA A 43 12.03 -2.73 20.83
N LEU A 44 12.81 -2.70 19.74
CA LEU A 44 14.25 -2.44 19.83
C LEU A 44 14.51 -0.98 20.18
N SER A 45 15.20 -0.76 21.31
CA SER A 45 15.52 0.56 21.82
C SER A 45 16.30 1.40 20.81
N ARG A 46 15.92 2.68 20.72
CA ARG A 46 16.63 3.71 19.96
C ARG A 46 17.51 4.59 20.85
N GLN A 47 17.60 4.30 22.15
CA GLN A 47 18.40 5.03 23.13
C GLN A 47 19.82 4.46 23.22
N VAL A 48 20.50 4.42 22.07
CA VAL A 48 21.89 3.94 21.93
C VAL A 48 22.67 4.88 21.01
N ARG A 49 24.00 4.88 21.09
CA ARG A 49 24.88 5.62 20.17
C ARG A 49 25.79 4.65 19.42
N LEU A 50 25.64 4.63 18.10
CA LEU A 50 26.27 3.66 17.21
C LEU A 50 27.13 4.37 16.17
N ASN A 51 28.23 3.75 15.76
CA ASN A 51 28.91 4.07 14.50
C ASN A 51 28.24 3.33 13.32
N ALA A 52 28.77 3.48 12.10
CA ALA A 52 28.15 2.91 10.90
C ALA A 52 28.05 1.36 10.92
N PRO A 53 29.12 0.58 11.19
CA PRO A 53 28.99 -0.88 11.30
C PRO A 53 28.02 -1.34 12.40
N GLU A 54 28.09 -0.72 13.58
CA GLU A 54 27.18 -1.03 14.70
C GLU A 54 25.72 -0.72 14.36
N TYR A 55 25.46 0.34 13.59
CA TYR A 55 24.13 0.64 13.07
C TYR A 55 23.65 -0.42 12.08
N GLY A 56 24.51 -0.94 11.21
CA GLY A 56 24.16 -2.05 10.33
C GLY A 56 23.67 -3.27 11.13
N ALA A 57 24.45 -3.70 12.13
CA ALA A 57 24.09 -4.81 13.01
C ALA A 57 22.84 -4.51 13.87
N TRP A 58 22.65 -3.27 14.30
CA TRP A 58 21.42 -2.83 14.98
C TRP A 58 20.21 -2.86 14.03
N TRP A 59 20.37 -2.43 12.78
CA TRP A 59 19.31 -2.40 11.77
C TRP A 59 18.85 -3.82 11.42
N SER A 60 19.77 -4.78 11.24
CA SER A 60 19.40 -6.18 11.01
C SER A 60 18.52 -6.74 12.14
N ARG A 61 18.88 -6.50 13.40
CA ARG A 61 18.05 -6.87 14.57
C ARG A 61 16.72 -6.12 14.59
N TYR A 62 16.73 -4.84 14.20
CA TYR A 62 15.51 -4.03 14.10
C TYR A 62 14.55 -4.59 13.03
N GLU A 63 15.08 -5.11 11.92
CA GLU A 63 14.29 -5.69 10.84
C GLU A 63 13.55 -6.97 11.25
N GLU A 64 14.18 -7.78 12.10
CA GLU A 64 13.63 -9.02 12.67
C GLU A 64 12.70 -8.76 13.88
N GLY A 65 12.81 -7.59 14.49
CA GLY A 65 12.09 -7.22 15.70
C GLY A 65 10.58 -7.01 15.52
N GLY A 66 9.85 -7.28 16.60
CA GLY A 66 8.43 -7.00 16.77
C GLY A 66 8.13 -5.62 17.36
N LEU A 67 6.89 -5.44 17.82
CA LEU A 67 6.38 -4.25 18.49
C LEU A 67 6.80 -4.21 19.96
N LYS A 68 6.97 -3.00 20.48
CA LYS A 68 7.12 -2.75 21.91
C LYS A 68 5.81 -3.12 22.61
N ALA A 69 5.91 -3.87 23.70
CA ALA A 69 4.76 -4.32 24.47
C ALA A 69 3.96 -3.16 25.10
N GLY A 70 2.68 -3.40 25.35
CA GLY A 70 1.80 -2.45 26.05
C GLY A 70 1.32 -1.25 25.21
N GLN A 71 1.58 -1.26 23.90
CA GLN A 71 0.99 -0.26 23.00
C GLN A 71 -0.41 -0.69 22.55
N THR A 72 -1.28 0.29 22.39
CA THR A 72 -2.59 0.12 21.78
C THR A 72 -2.63 0.85 20.44
N PRO A 73 -3.21 0.25 19.38
CA PRO A 73 -3.44 0.98 18.14
C PRO A 73 -4.46 2.11 18.36
N PRO A 74 -4.40 3.19 17.56
CA PRO A 74 -5.43 4.22 17.58
C PRO A 74 -6.81 3.68 17.18
N ASP A 75 -7.86 4.15 17.83
CA ASP A 75 -9.25 3.75 17.55
C ASP A 75 -9.64 3.99 16.08
N THR A 76 -9.12 5.07 15.48
CA THR A 76 -9.32 5.39 14.07
C THR A 76 -8.80 4.29 13.15
N LEU A 77 -7.64 3.71 13.46
CA LEU A 77 -7.05 2.64 12.67
C LEU A 77 -7.77 1.31 12.89
N ILE A 78 -8.25 1.04 14.10
CA ILE A 78 -9.12 -0.12 14.37
C ILE A 78 -10.41 0.00 13.54
N GLN A 79 -11.04 1.17 13.51
CA GLN A 79 -12.26 1.37 12.74
C GLN A 79 -12.01 1.19 11.23
N ILE A 80 -10.93 1.76 10.70
CA ILE A 80 -10.54 1.55 9.29
C ILE A 80 -10.32 0.05 9.01
N ALA A 81 -9.66 -0.68 9.91
CA ALA A 81 -9.43 -2.11 9.75
C ALA A 81 -10.73 -2.93 9.77
N ARG A 82 -11.75 -2.50 10.53
CA ARG A 82 -13.08 -3.12 10.54
C ARG A 82 -13.81 -2.91 9.22
N GLU A 83 -13.71 -1.70 8.65
CA GLU A 83 -14.38 -1.31 7.42
C GLU A 83 -13.67 -1.80 6.14
N ALA A 84 -12.36 -2.00 6.18
CA ALA A 84 -11.59 -2.45 5.03
C ALA A 84 -12.07 -3.81 4.51
N ASP A 85 -12.17 -3.96 3.20
CA ASP A 85 -12.44 -5.24 2.53
C ASP A 85 -11.17 -6.07 2.42
N VAL A 86 -10.05 -5.42 2.10
CA VAL A 86 -8.75 -6.05 1.90
C VAL A 86 -7.74 -5.48 2.88
N ILE A 87 -7.05 -6.37 3.60
CA ILE A 87 -6.00 -6.00 4.56
C ILE A 87 -4.70 -6.69 4.17
N ILE A 88 -3.64 -5.90 4.00
CA ILE A 88 -2.32 -6.37 3.58
C ILE A 88 -1.28 -5.89 4.60
N ALA A 89 -0.49 -6.80 5.12
CA ALA A 89 0.70 -6.51 5.92
C ALA A 89 1.96 -6.79 5.09
N SER A 90 3.05 -6.10 5.40
CA SER A 90 4.36 -6.57 4.94
C SER A 90 4.74 -7.85 5.67
N THR A 91 5.68 -8.62 5.12
CA THR A 91 6.19 -9.84 5.74
C THR A 91 7.03 -9.60 7.00
N ARG A 92 7.33 -8.34 7.36
CA ARG A 92 8.15 -8.04 8.54
C ARG A 92 7.33 -8.22 9.81
N ARG A 93 7.91 -8.87 10.82
CA ARG A 93 7.27 -9.21 12.11
C ARG A 93 6.50 -8.04 12.73
N ARG A 94 7.10 -6.86 12.85
CA ARG A 94 6.43 -5.66 13.39
C ARG A 94 5.18 -5.22 12.61
N SER A 95 5.13 -5.45 11.30
CA SER A 95 3.96 -5.15 10.46
C SER A 95 2.86 -6.20 10.70
N ILE A 96 3.22 -7.48 10.74
CA ILE A 96 2.29 -8.59 11.07
C ILE A 96 1.68 -8.40 12.47
N GLU A 97 2.50 -8.05 13.47
CA GLU A 97 2.01 -7.77 14.83
C GLU A 97 1.14 -6.51 14.87
N THR A 98 1.42 -5.50 14.04
CA THR A 98 0.54 -4.33 13.88
C THR A 98 -0.81 -4.76 13.30
N ALA A 99 -0.83 -5.62 12.27
CA ALA A 99 -2.06 -6.16 11.71
C ALA A 99 -2.89 -6.91 12.75
N ARG A 100 -2.28 -7.86 13.45
CA ARG A 100 -2.97 -8.59 14.54
C ARG A 100 -3.54 -7.65 15.61
N ALA A 101 -2.82 -6.58 15.94
CA ALA A 101 -3.29 -5.61 16.93
C ALA A 101 -4.54 -4.82 16.46
N VAL A 102 -4.68 -4.54 15.16
CA VAL A 102 -5.80 -3.72 14.64
C VAL A 102 -6.98 -4.54 14.13
N VAL A 103 -6.74 -5.76 13.62
CA VAL A 103 -7.79 -6.60 13.00
C VAL A 103 -8.42 -7.62 13.95
N GLY A 104 -7.79 -7.88 15.11
CA GLY A 104 -8.17 -8.98 15.99
C GLY A 104 -8.00 -10.34 15.31
N ASP A 105 -9.08 -11.13 15.25
CA ASP A 105 -9.07 -12.49 14.69
C ASP A 105 -9.28 -12.54 13.17
N ARG A 106 -9.49 -11.39 12.52
CA ARG A 106 -9.77 -11.33 11.08
C ARG A 106 -8.51 -11.66 10.27
N ALA A 107 -8.69 -12.44 9.20
CA ALA A 107 -7.60 -12.79 8.30
C ALA A 107 -7.09 -11.57 7.52
N PHE A 108 -5.80 -11.59 7.19
CA PHE A 108 -5.14 -10.59 6.34
C PHE A 108 -4.04 -11.27 5.50
N ALA A 109 -3.69 -10.66 4.37
CA ALA A 109 -2.61 -11.12 3.51
C ALA A 109 -1.25 -10.58 3.99
N THR A 110 -0.17 -11.31 3.72
CA THR A 110 1.20 -10.82 3.88
C THR A 110 1.92 -10.82 2.55
N ASP A 111 2.58 -9.71 2.22
CA ASP A 111 3.22 -9.56 0.92
C ASP A 111 4.60 -8.86 1.04
N PRO A 112 5.69 -9.47 0.50
CA PRO A 112 7.03 -8.90 0.56
C PRO A 112 7.18 -7.61 -0.27
N THR A 113 6.27 -7.32 -1.20
CA THR A 113 6.25 -6.08 -1.99
C THR A 113 6.20 -4.84 -1.08
N PHE A 114 5.62 -4.97 0.12
CA PHE A 114 5.45 -3.86 1.07
C PHE A 114 6.57 -3.75 2.11
N ILE A 115 7.68 -4.49 1.99
CA ILE A 115 8.82 -4.31 2.90
C ILE A 115 9.49 -2.94 2.74
N GLU A 116 10.16 -2.49 3.79
CA GLU A 116 10.90 -1.22 3.79
C GLU A 116 12.06 -1.29 2.78
N ALA A 117 12.38 -0.17 2.14
CA ALA A 117 13.59 -0.08 1.32
C ALA A 117 14.85 -0.38 2.16
N PRO A 118 15.90 -1.00 1.58
CA PRO A 118 17.14 -1.24 2.29
C PRO A 118 17.88 0.07 2.49
N LEU A 119 18.23 0.38 3.74
CA LEU A 119 18.83 1.65 4.14
C LEU A 119 20.19 1.42 4.79
N PRO A 120 21.21 0.99 4.03
CA PRO A 120 22.54 0.80 4.57
C PRO A 120 23.11 2.16 5.03
N PRO A 121 23.83 2.19 6.16
CA PRO A 121 24.47 3.42 6.63
C PRO A 121 25.56 3.87 5.65
N PRO A 122 25.83 5.18 5.54
CA PRO A 122 27.00 5.68 4.83
C PRO A 122 28.30 5.23 5.53
N PRO A 123 29.42 5.10 4.80
CA PRO A 123 30.71 4.64 5.34
C PRO A 123 31.41 5.77 6.11
N TRP A 124 30.83 6.16 7.25
CA TRP A 124 31.37 7.23 8.09
C TRP A 124 32.52 6.78 8.99
N PRO A 125 33.38 7.73 9.44
CA PRO A 125 34.45 7.43 10.37
C PRO A 125 33.93 6.78 11.66
N LEU A 126 34.67 5.79 12.16
CA LEU A 126 34.25 4.96 13.31
C LEU A 126 34.08 5.73 14.63
N TRP A 127 34.71 6.90 14.76
CA TRP A 127 34.58 7.79 15.92
C TRP A 127 33.27 8.57 15.93
N LEU A 128 32.58 8.70 14.78
CA LEU A 128 31.30 9.39 14.70
C LEU A 128 30.17 8.46 15.19
N ARG A 129 29.66 8.74 16.38
CA ARG A 129 28.58 7.95 17.01
C ARG A 129 27.31 8.77 17.17
N MET A 130 26.19 8.25 16.68
CA MET A 130 24.89 8.95 16.68
C MET A 130 23.75 8.01 17.07
N SER A 131 22.57 8.57 17.31
CA SER A 131 21.39 7.74 17.58
C SER A 131 20.88 7.06 16.30
N PRO A 132 20.21 5.90 16.40
CA PRO A 132 19.60 5.22 15.26
C PRO A 132 18.64 6.08 14.44
N LYS A 133 17.98 7.07 15.07
CA LYS A 133 17.13 8.03 14.36
C LYS A 133 17.93 8.89 13.38
N ARG A 134 19.09 9.43 13.81
CA ARG A 134 19.93 10.26 12.96
C ARG A 134 20.62 9.41 11.89
N LEU A 135 21.18 8.27 12.26
CA LEU A 135 21.83 7.34 11.31
C LEU A 135 20.85 6.87 10.24
N GLY A 136 19.61 6.52 10.60
CA GLY A 136 18.58 6.16 9.63
C GLY A 136 18.16 7.31 8.70
N PHE A 137 18.20 8.56 9.16
CA PHE A 137 18.00 9.72 8.28
C PHE A 137 19.13 9.82 7.25
N PHE A 138 20.38 9.72 7.68
CA PHE A 138 21.53 9.80 6.77
C PHE A 138 21.61 8.61 5.81
N ALA A 139 21.24 7.40 6.26
CA ALA A 139 21.12 6.23 5.41
C ALA A 139 20.12 6.47 4.26
N ARG A 140 18.94 7.02 4.56
CA ARG A 140 17.95 7.42 3.53
C ARG A 140 18.49 8.49 2.60
N PHE A 141 19.08 9.54 3.16
CA PHE A 141 19.64 10.63 2.36
C PHE A 141 20.68 10.10 1.37
N TRP A 142 21.62 9.27 1.85
CA TRP A 142 22.65 8.69 1.00
C TRP A 142 22.12 7.71 -0.03
N TRP A 143 21.20 6.84 0.37
CA TRP A 143 20.55 5.93 -0.55
C TRP A 143 19.80 6.70 -1.66
N TRP A 144 19.12 7.80 -1.30
CA TRP A 144 18.31 8.58 -2.23
C TRP A 144 19.12 9.41 -3.22
N PHE A 145 20.18 10.08 -2.76
CA PHE A 145 20.94 11.05 -3.54
C PHE A 145 22.24 10.49 -4.15
N PHE A 146 22.83 9.47 -3.54
CA PHE A 146 24.12 8.91 -3.95
C PHE A 146 24.05 7.43 -4.33
N ASN A 147 22.84 6.86 -4.41
CA ASN A 147 22.64 5.44 -4.72
C ASN A 147 23.47 4.52 -3.80
N ASN A 148 23.58 4.86 -2.52
CA ASN A 148 24.25 4.02 -1.52
C ASN A 148 23.32 2.87 -1.11
N HIS A 149 23.35 1.76 -1.84
CA HIS A 149 22.47 0.60 -1.62
C HIS A 149 23.20 -0.66 -1.13
N GLY A 150 24.54 -0.66 -1.07
CA GLY A 150 25.31 -1.75 -0.47
C GLY A 150 25.03 -3.13 -1.11
N GLY A 151 24.76 -3.17 -2.41
CA GLY A 151 24.38 -4.39 -3.14
C GLY A 151 22.91 -4.80 -2.98
N GLN A 152 22.13 -4.10 -2.15
CA GLN A 152 20.69 -4.29 -2.01
C GLN A 152 19.92 -3.46 -3.07
N GLU A 153 18.58 -3.45 -2.96
CA GLU A 153 17.69 -2.68 -3.83
C GLU A 153 18.11 -1.20 -3.96
N THR A 154 18.26 -0.76 -5.20
CA THR A 154 18.54 0.64 -5.56
C THR A 154 17.29 1.51 -5.48
N ARG A 155 17.47 2.84 -5.51
CA ARG A 155 16.34 3.77 -5.58
C ARG A 155 15.42 3.50 -6.76
N LYS A 156 15.98 3.31 -7.96
CA LYS A 156 15.20 3.06 -9.18
C LYS A 156 14.38 1.77 -9.07
N GLN A 157 14.95 0.72 -8.49
CA GLN A 157 14.23 -0.54 -8.27
C GLN A 157 13.10 -0.37 -7.24
N ALA A 158 13.35 0.34 -6.15
CA ALA A 158 12.32 0.64 -5.16
C ALA A 158 11.20 1.54 -5.72
N GLU A 159 11.50 2.49 -6.61
CA GLU A 159 10.50 3.30 -7.33
C GLU A 159 9.63 2.42 -8.24
N VAL A 160 10.23 1.46 -8.95
CA VAL A 160 9.48 0.46 -9.74
C VAL A 160 8.57 -0.38 -8.82
N ARG A 161 9.10 -0.88 -7.71
CA ARG A 161 8.33 -1.67 -6.74
C ARG A 161 7.19 -0.86 -6.11
N ALA A 162 7.42 0.41 -5.78
CA ALA A 162 6.37 1.29 -5.27
C ALA A 162 5.29 1.55 -6.33
N GLY A 163 5.68 1.63 -7.60
CA GLY A 163 4.75 1.68 -8.74
C GLY A 163 3.87 0.43 -8.81
N GLN A 164 4.48 -0.76 -8.77
CA GLN A 164 3.75 -2.04 -8.78
C GLN A 164 2.79 -2.17 -7.60
N ALA A 165 3.23 -1.78 -6.40
CA ALA A 165 2.36 -1.74 -5.23
C ALA A 165 1.20 -0.76 -5.43
N ALA A 166 1.45 0.43 -5.98
CA ALA A 166 0.39 1.39 -6.27
C ALA A 166 -0.63 0.86 -7.30
N ASP A 167 -0.16 0.20 -8.36
CA ASP A 167 -1.02 -0.40 -9.39
C ASP A 167 -1.95 -1.47 -8.79
N LEU A 168 -1.40 -2.37 -7.96
CA LEU A 168 -2.19 -3.38 -7.24
C LEU A 168 -3.27 -2.75 -6.35
N LEU A 169 -2.91 -1.72 -5.57
CA LEU A 169 -3.86 -1.07 -4.67
C LEU A 169 -4.96 -0.32 -5.42
N ILE A 170 -4.62 0.24 -6.59
CA ILE A 170 -5.57 0.92 -7.46
C ILE A 170 -6.53 -0.09 -8.10
N GLU A 171 -6.05 -1.25 -8.54
CA GLU A 171 -6.91 -2.30 -9.09
C GLU A 171 -7.98 -2.74 -8.07
N LEU A 172 -7.57 -3.01 -6.82
CA LEU A 172 -8.49 -3.35 -5.74
C LEU A 172 -9.47 -2.20 -5.43
N SER A 173 -8.96 -0.96 -5.38
CA SER A 173 -9.78 0.24 -5.15
C SER A 173 -10.78 0.48 -6.27
N ASP A 174 -10.39 0.34 -7.54
CA ASP A 174 -11.26 0.52 -8.70
C ASP A 174 -12.31 -0.60 -8.81
N ALA A 175 -12.05 -1.77 -8.21
CA ALA A 175 -13.06 -2.82 -7.99
C ALA A 175 -14.06 -2.50 -6.85
N GLY A 176 -13.94 -1.32 -6.23
CA GLY A 176 -14.81 -0.84 -5.16
C GLY A 176 -14.41 -1.27 -3.75
N GLN A 177 -13.20 -1.83 -3.57
CA GLN A 177 -12.75 -2.34 -2.27
C GLN A 177 -12.01 -1.28 -1.46
N ASP A 178 -12.36 -1.16 -0.17
CA ASP A 178 -11.55 -0.40 0.78
C ASP A 178 -10.32 -1.24 1.17
N VAL A 179 -9.12 -0.68 0.98
CA VAL A 179 -7.86 -1.39 1.16
C VAL A 179 -7.06 -0.78 2.31
N LEU A 180 -6.65 -1.61 3.27
CA LEU A 180 -5.74 -1.23 4.34
C LEU A 180 -4.38 -1.92 4.18
N VAL A 181 -3.33 -1.13 4.03
CA VAL A 181 -1.94 -1.59 4.02
C VAL A 181 -1.25 -1.20 5.32
N LEU A 182 -0.70 -2.17 6.03
CA LEU A 182 0.04 -1.99 7.28
C LEU A 182 1.51 -2.28 7.02
N ALA A 183 2.33 -1.25 6.87
CA ALA A 183 3.71 -1.40 6.42
C ALA A 183 4.64 -0.35 7.03
N HIS A 184 5.55 0.21 6.24
CA HIS A 184 6.70 0.97 6.72
C HIS A 184 6.67 2.42 6.27
N GLY A 185 7.22 3.31 7.09
CA GLY A 185 7.05 4.74 6.90
C GLY A 185 7.67 5.28 5.61
N PHE A 186 8.86 4.82 5.24
CA PHE A 186 9.55 5.36 4.07
C PHE A 186 9.00 4.76 2.77
N PHE A 187 8.80 3.45 2.71
CA PHE A 187 8.21 2.82 1.55
C PHE A 187 6.74 3.21 1.33
N ASN A 188 5.93 3.38 2.39
CA ASN A 188 4.57 3.95 2.25
C ASN A 188 4.59 5.35 1.65
N TRP A 189 5.61 6.16 1.93
CA TRP A 189 5.75 7.47 1.29
C TRP A 189 6.05 7.33 -0.21
N MET A 190 6.87 6.35 -0.62
CA MET A 190 7.10 6.05 -2.04
C MET A 190 5.82 5.56 -2.74
N ILE A 191 5.05 4.68 -2.11
CA ILE A 191 3.74 4.23 -2.63
C ILE A 191 2.79 5.43 -2.73
N ALA A 192 2.69 6.25 -1.69
CA ALA A 192 1.87 7.47 -1.71
C ALA A 192 2.25 8.41 -2.86
N ASP A 193 3.53 8.52 -3.19
CA ASP A 193 4.00 9.30 -4.33
C ASP A 193 3.55 8.68 -5.66
N ALA A 194 3.71 7.37 -5.80
CA ALA A 194 3.25 6.61 -6.96
C ALA A 194 1.72 6.66 -7.16
N LEU A 195 0.92 6.67 -6.09
CA LEU A 195 -0.54 6.83 -6.13
C LEU A 195 -0.92 8.23 -6.62
N LYS A 196 -0.27 9.29 -6.10
CA LYS A 196 -0.52 10.67 -6.56
C LYS A 196 -0.16 10.84 -8.04
N ALA A 197 0.96 10.26 -8.48
CA ALA A 197 1.36 10.28 -9.88
C ALA A 197 0.34 9.60 -10.82
N ARG A 198 -0.50 8.72 -10.28
CA ARG A 198 -1.62 8.05 -10.97
C ARG A 198 -2.96 8.76 -10.81
N GLY A 199 -2.96 9.98 -10.28
CA GLY A 199 -4.16 10.83 -10.17
C GLY A 199 -5.02 10.58 -8.93
N LEU A 200 -4.56 9.80 -7.95
CA LEU A 200 -5.33 9.63 -6.72
C LEU A 200 -5.23 10.87 -5.83
N THR A 201 -6.37 11.25 -5.27
CA THR A 201 -6.47 12.36 -4.34
C THR A 201 -6.14 11.89 -2.93
N LYS A 202 -5.21 12.57 -2.27
CA LYS A 202 -4.89 12.33 -0.86
C LYS A 202 -5.96 12.97 0.02
N LEU A 203 -6.69 12.15 0.77
CA LEU A 203 -7.77 12.56 1.67
C LEU A 203 -7.25 12.89 3.07
N VAL A 204 -6.27 12.11 3.56
CA VAL A 204 -5.70 12.22 4.91
C VAL A 204 -4.20 12.05 4.86
N ASP A 205 -3.47 12.80 5.70
CA ASP A 205 -2.04 12.64 5.93
C ASP A 205 -1.68 12.97 7.39
N GLU A 206 -1.41 11.96 8.20
CA GLU A 206 -0.98 12.10 9.60
C GLU A 206 0.55 12.14 9.76
N GLY A 207 1.28 12.40 8.68
CA GLY A 207 2.73 12.51 8.68
C GLY A 207 3.43 11.15 8.69
N HIS A 208 4.32 10.95 9.66
CA HIS A 208 5.25 9.82 9.71
C HIS A 208 5.41 9.22 11.11
N ALA A 209 4.53 9.51 12.06
CA ALA A 209 4.59 8.86 13.38
C ALA A 209 4.34 7.35 13.26
N TYR A 210 4.66 6.57 14.30
CA TYR A 210 4.12 5.20 14.35
C TYR A 210 2.60 5.28 14.38
N TRP A 211 1.92 4.27 13.82
CA TRP A 211 0.46 4.23 13.68
C TRP A 211 -0.17 5.28 12.76
N SER A 212 0.61 6.22 12.21
CA SER A 212 0.07 7.27 11.32
C SER A 212 -0.49 6.68 10.03
N ILE A 213 -1.59 7.23 9.56
CA ILE A 213 -2.20 6.84 8.28
C ILE A 213 -2.07 7.90 7.19
N LYS A 214 -2.16 7.46 5.94
CA LYS A 214 -2.42 8.28 4.76
C LYS A 214 -3.53 7.63 3.95
N ARG A 215 -4.54 8.39 3.53
CA ARG A 215 -5.71 7.86 2.79
C ARG A 215 -5.80 8.47 1.41
N PHE A 216 -6.16 7.66 0.42
CA PHE A 216 -6.25 8.03 -0.99
C PHE A 216 -7.51 7.46 -1.63
N ARG A 217 -8.04 8.16 -2.63
CA ARG A 217 -9.13 7.66 -3.46
C ARG A 217 -8.99 8.26 -4.87
N ARG A 218 -9.44 7.52 -5.88
CA ARG A 218 -9.62 8.07 -7.22
C ARG A 218 -10.70 9.17 -7.20
N ALA A 219 -10.46 10.25 -7.94
CA ALA A 219 -11.41 11.38 -8.03
C ALA A 219 -12.73 10.95 -8.67
#